data_AF-A0A7X7QD04-F1
#
_entry.id   AF-A0A7X7QD04-F1
#
_cell.length_a   1.000
_cell.length_b   1.000
_cell.length_c   1.000
_cell.angle_alpha   90.00
_cell.angle_beta   90.00
_cell.angle_gamma   90.00
#
_symmetry.space_group_name_H-M   'P 1'
#
loop_
_entity.id
_entity.type
_entity.pdbx_description
1 polymer ?
#
loop_
_entity_poly.entity_id
_entity_poly.type
_entity_poly.pdbx_seq_one_letter_code
_entity_poly.pdbx_strand_id
1 'polypeptide(L)' 'MVWQQRVITPVVWLEAPDWLTIEDACYLTGWDAAAMQEIISEGGVDLNDEGLIAKDSLYEFQEALLLVVHWWD' A
#
# COMPACT_ATOMS: atom_id res chain seq x y z
N MET A 1 -13.11 20.19 -6.26
CA MET A 1 -13.35 18.79 -5.88
C MET A 1 -12.75 18.58 -4.52
N VAL A 2 -13.57 18.31 -3.50
CA VAL A 2 -13.07 17.97 -2.16
C VAL A 2 -12.61 16.52 -2.23
N TRP A 3 -11.30 16.30 -2.17
CA TRP A 3 -10.75 14.98 -1.94
C TRP A 3 -11.15 14.57 -0.52
N GLN A 4 -12.19 13.76 -0.38
CA GLN A 4 -12.43 13.06 0.89
C GLN A 4 -11.28 12.07 1.06
N GLN A 5 -10.27 12.47 1.81
CA GLN A 5 -9.20 11.60 2.25
C GLN A 5 -9.86 10.53 3.13
N ARG A 6 -10.12 9.34 2.57
CA ARG A 6 -10.67 8.23 3.34
C ARG A 6 -9.62 7.83 4.37
N VAL A 7 -9.96 8.01 5.64
CA VAL A 7 -9.10 7.57 6.74
C VAL A 7 -9.20 6.05 6.82
N ILE A 8 -8.20 5.35 6.27
CA ILE A 8 -8.03 3.92 6.52
C ILE A 8 -7.61 3.77 7.98
N THR A 9 -8.44 3.12 8.78
CA THR A 9 -8.17 2.91 10.19
C THR A 9 -7.27 1.68 10.37
N PRO A 10 -6.52 1.58 11.48
CA PRO A 10 -5.74 0.37 11.78
C PRO A 10 -6.57 -0.92 11.77
N VAL A 11 -7.88 -0.83 12.09
CA VAL A 11 -8.81 -1.97 12.05
C VAL A 11 -9.03 -2.46 10.62
N VAL A 12 -9.22 -1.54 9.65
CA VAL A 12 -9.40 -1.91 8.24
C VAL A 12 -8.16 -2.63 7.71
N TRP A 13 -6.98 -2.21 8.14
CA TRP A 13 -5.73 -2.91 7.80
C TRP A 13 -5.67 -4.31 8.41
N LEU A 14 -6.04 -4.43 9.69
CA LEU A 14 -6.03 -5.71 10.41
C LEU A 14 -6.96 -6.74 9.77
N GLU A 15 -8.10 -6.30 9.26
CA GLU A 15 -9.12 -7.15 8.64
C GLU A 15 -8.82 -7.51 7.17
N ALA A 16 -7.84 -6.85 6.54
CA ALA A 16 -7.47 -7.15 5.17
C ALA A 16 -6.82 -8.55 5.04
N PRO A 17 -7.03 -9.26 3.91
CA PRO A 17 -6.41 -10.55 3.69
C PRO A 17 -4.89 -10.43 3.63
N ASP A 18 -4.18 -11.51 3.93
CA ASP A 18 -2.70 -11.50 3.94
C ASP A 18 -2.10 -11.33 2.54
N TRP A 19 -2.86 -11.72 1.50
CA TRP A 19 -2.53 -11.53 0.09
C TRP A 19 -3.56 -10.62 -0.55
N LEU A 20 -3.09 -9.52 -1.12
CA LEU A 20 -3.90 -8.41 -1.62
C LEU A 20 -3.89 -8.38 -3.15
N THR A 21 -5.04 -8.08 -3.74
CA THR A 21 -5.07 -7.64 -5.14
C THR A 21 -4.55 -6.20 -5.24
N ILE A 22 -4.26 -5.75 -6.46
CA ILE A 22 -3.94 -4.32 -6.71
C ILE A 22 -5.09 -3.42 -6.23
N GLU A 23 -6.34 -3.85 -6.41
CA GLU A 23 -7.50 -3.07 -5.96
C GLU A 23 -7.53 -2.94 -4.43
N ASP A 24 -7.27 -4.02 -3.70
CA ASP A 24 -7.19 -4.00 -2.23
C ASP A 24 -6.05 -3.10 -1.77
N ALA A 25 -4.87 -3.21 -2.40
CA ALA A 25 -3.72 -2.38 -2.07
C ALA A 25 -4.00 -0.90 -2.32
N CYS A 26 -4.59 -0.54 -3.48
CA CYS A 26 -5.02 0.83 -3.77
C CYS A 26 -6.05 1.32 -2.75
N TYR A 27 -6.99 0.46 -2.36
CA TYR A 27 -8.00 0.79 -1.35
C TYR A 27 -7.36 1.09 0.02
N LEU A 28 -6.40 0.28 0.46
CA LEU A 28 -5.74 0.41 1.76
C LEU A 28 -4.73 1.56 1.84
N THR A 29 -4.14 1.92 0.70
CA THR A 29 -3.05 2.89 0.64
C THR A 29 -3.47 4.27 0.16
N GLY A 30 -4.56 4.34 -0.62
CA GLY A 30 -4.95 5.54 -1.36
C GLY A 30 -4.13 5.79 -2.64
N TRP A 31 -3.16 4.94 -2.98
CA TRP A 31 -2.50 4.98 -4.28
C TRP A 31 -3.48 4.61 -5.40
N ASP A 32 -3.28 5.20 -6.57
CA ASP A 32 -3.96 4.71 -7.77
C ASP A 32 -3.26 3.46 -8.34
N ALA A 33 -3.93 2.79 -9.28
CA ALA A 33 -3.43 1.55 -9.85
C ALA A 33 -2.12 1.72 -10.64
N ALA A 34 -1.89 2.90 -11.23
CA ALA A 34 -0.66 3.15 -11.99
C ALA A 34 0.54 3.26 -11.05
N ALA A 35 0.40 4.03 -9.97
CA ALA A 35 1.41 4.12 -8.92
C ALA A 35 1.67 2.76 -8.25
N MET A 36 0.62 1.98 -7.97
CA MET A 36 0.79 0.65 -7.39
C MET A 36 1.54 -0.30 -8.34
N GLN A 37 1.28 -0.23 -9.65
CA GLN A 37 2.04 -1.00 -10.64
C GLN A 37 3.51 -0.57 -10.72
N GLU A 38 3.79 0.73 -10.59
CA GLU A 38 5.17 1.24 -10.53
C GLU A 38 5.90 0.69 -9.30
N ILE A 39 5.29 0.79 -8.11
CA ILE A 39 5.81 0.21 -6.86
C ILE A 39 6.13 -1.28 -7.02
N ILE A 40 5.22 -2.05 -7.60
CA ILE A 40 5.46 -3.48 -7.89
C ILE A 40 6.64 -3.65 -8.84
N SER A 41 6.70 -2.87 -9.92
CA SER A 41 7.75 -2.99 -10.94
C SER A 41 9.15 -2.67 -10.41
N GLU A 42 9.23 -1.80 -9.42
CA GLU A 42 10.48 -1.42 -8.74
C GLU A 42 10.85 -2.38 -7.60
N GLY A 43 10.00 -3.36 -7.30
CA GLY A 43 10.20 -4.33 -6.22
C GLY A 43 9.95 -3.74 -4.84
N GLY A 44 9.10 -2.73 -4.72
CA GLY A 44 8.77 -2.08 -3.45
C GLY A 44 7.93 -2.94 -2.50
N VAL A 45 7.33 -4.01 -3.00
CA VAL A 45 6.53 -4.97 -2.21
C VAL A 45 6.77 -6.40 -2.69
N ASP A 46 6.59 -7.35 -1.78
CA ASP A 46 6.69 -8.78 -2.07
C ASP A 46 5.41 -9.31 -2.72
N LEU A 47 5.57 -10.25 -3.65
CA LEU A 47 4.48 -10.93 -4.35
C LEU A 47 4.55 -12.45 -4.12
N ASN A 48 3.39 -13.12 -4.08
CA ASN A 48 3.34 -14.59 -4.20
C ASN A 48 3.40 -15.06 -5.66
N ASP A 49 3.37 -16.38 -5.86
CA ASP A 49 3.38 -17.03 -7.18
C ASP A 49 2.19 -16.66 -8.08
N GLU A 50 1.11 -16.11 -7.50
CA GLU A 50 -0.09 -15.66 -8.21
C GLU A 50 -0.05 -14.15 -8.52
N GLY A 51 1.00 -13.43 -8.08
CA GLY A 51 1.15 -11.99 -8.27
C GLY A 51 0.34 -11.14 -7.29
N LEU A 52 -0.14 -11.71 -6.19
CA LEU A 52 -0.80 -10.97 -5.10
C LEU A 52 0.24 -10.35 -4.17
N ILE A 53 -0.07 -9.17 -3.66
CA ILE A 53 0.82 -8.36 -2.81
C ILE A 53 0.74 -8.85 -1.36
N ALA A 54 1.88 -9.06 -0.72
CA ALA A 54 1.93 -9.37 0.70
C ALA A 54 1.52 -8.14 1.54
N LYS A 55 0.51 -8.29 2.39
CA LYS A 55 -0.05 -7.19 3.22
C LYS A 55 0.97 -6.58 4.17
N ASP A 56 1.80 -7.41 4.78
CA ASP A 56 2.88 -7.00 5.68
C ASP A 56 3.96 -6.20 4.94
N SER A 57 4.41 -6.69 3.79
CA SER A 57 5.36 -5.98 2.92
C SER A 57 4.84 -4.61 2.48
N LEU A 58 3.54 -4.52 2.11
CA LEU A 58 2.90 -3.23 1.80
C LEU A 58 2.82 -2.29 3.01
N TYR A 59 2.61 -2.82 4.21
CA TYR A 59 2.57 -2.03 5.45
C TYR A 59 3.95 -1.44 5.75
N GLU A 60 4.99 -2.28 5.70
CA GLU A 60 6.38 -1.87 5.91
C GLU A 60 6.82 -0.81 4.88
N PHE A 61 6.42 -0.98 3.61
CA PHE A 61 6.67 0.01 2.57
C PHE A 61 6.05 1.38 2.91
N GLN A 62 4.80 1.42 3.41
CA GLN A 62 4.18 2.68 3.84
C GLN A 62 4.92 3.32 5.03
N GLU A 63 5.31 2.53 6.03
CA GLU A 63 6.05 3.05 7.18
C GLU A 63 7.42 3.61 6.73
N ALA A 64 8.11 2.93 5.81
CA ALA A 64 9.37 3.39 5.25
C ALA A 64 9.22 4.71 4.48
N LEU A 65 8.15 4.87 3.69
CA LEU A 65 7.85 6.13 3.00
C LEU A 65 7.60 7.27 3.97
N LEU A 66 6.87 7.05 5.06
CA LEU A 66 6.65 8.06 6.10
C LEU A 66 7.99 8.51 6.71
N LEU A 67 8.91 7.59 6.97
CA LEU A 67 10.24 7.93 7.48
C LEU A 67 11.02 8.82 6.51
N VAL A 68 11.00 8.53 5.21
CA VAL A 68 11.70 9.33 4.18
C VAL A 68 11.10 10.72 4.03
N VAL A 69 9.77 10.86 4.11
CA VAL A 69 9.09 12.16 4.03
C VAL A 69 9.54 13.09 5.18
N HIS A 70 9.86 12.54 6.36
CA HIS A 70 10.31 13.31 7.51
C HIS A 70 11.82 13.64 7.51
N TRP A 71 12.60 13.20 6.51
CA TRP A 71 14.05 13.49 6.47
C TRP A 71 14.40 14.86 5.86
N TRP A 72 13.42 15.54 5.26
CA TRP A 72 13.58 16.90 4.72
C TRP A 72 13.00 18.01 5.62
N ASP A 73 12.54 17.64 6.82
CA ASP A 73 12.23 18.56 7.94
C ASP A 73 13.45 18.75 8.85
#